data_AF-A0A2G5F001-F1
#
_entry.id   AF-A0A2G5F001-F1
#
_cell.length_a   1.000
_cell.length_b   1.000
_cell.length_c   1.000
_cell.angle_alpha   90.00
_cell.angle_beta   90.00
_cell.angle_gamma   90.00
#
_symmetry.space_group_name_H-M   'P 1'
#
loop_
_entity.id
_entity.type
_entity.pdbx_description
1 polymer ?
#
loop_
_entity_poly.entity_id
_entity_poly.type
_entity_poly.pdbx_seq_one_letter_code
_entity_poly.pdbx_strand_id
1 'polypeptide(L)'
;MASIAVIVAIVGNIISILVFLSPVGTFRRVVNKKSTENFLGDTYVCTLLSTSLWTFYGILKPGGFLIATVNGAGAFLQSIYVILYLIYAPKDTKVKYLKLVGALNIVCFGLVIVLILLAVHGSSRLTILGFLCAGLTLGMYASPLSALRTVIKTKSVEYMPFFLSFFLSLNAAVWSAYAVLVKDYFIGVPNAIGLVLGSAQLVLYMTYHKNSAGLTKYTYEVAAEEEGSSHLIQGDLEMGEYKEKEKSERILSKGRSLPKTSVSVSRQHSLQRIVKTHSLSEYELQSKWSLEDDPENVHVNTGHH
;
A
#
# COMPACT_ATOMS: atom_id res chain seq x y z
N MET A 1 22.82 8.31 -38.39
CA MET A 1 22.60 8.90 -37.05
C MET A 1 21.22 8.50 -36.58
N ALA A 2 21.07 7.96 -35.35
CA ALA A 2 19.74 7.67 -34.81
C ALA A 2 18.95 8.97 -34.62
N SER A 3 17.67 9.00 -34.96
CA SER A 3 16.83 10.18 -34.71
C SER A 3 16.66 10.40 -33.21
N ILE A 4 16.46 11.65 -32.80
CA ILE A 4 16.23 12.01 -31.38
C ILE A 4 15.08 11.16 -30.79
N ALA A 5 14.05 10.89 -31.58
CA ALA A 5 12.93 10.03 -31.18
C ALA A 5 13.36 8.61 -30.80
N VAL A 6 14.31 8.01 -31.51
CA VAL A 6 14.84 6.68 -31.20
C VAL A 6 15.61 6.69 -29.88
N ILE A 7 16.44 7.71 -29.64
CA ILE A 7 17.20 7.85 -28.40
C ILE A 7 16.25 7.98 -27.20
N VAL A 8 15.27 8.88 -27.30
CA VAL A 8 14.25 9.08 -26.26
C VAL A 8 13.46 7.79 -26.00
N ALA A 9 13.09 7.05 -27.04
CA ALA A 9 12.38 5.79 -26.89
C ALA A 9 13.23 4.67 -26.26
N ILE A 10 14.53 4.61 -26.53
CA ILE A 10 15.45 3.66 -25.88
C ILE A 10 15.53 3.96 -24.37
N VAL A 11 15.69 5.24 -24.01
CA VAL A 11 15.68 5.68 -22.61
C VAL A 11 14.33 5.33 -21.95
N GLY A 12 13.22 5.56 -22.66
CA GLY A 12 11.88 5.20 -22.21
C GLY A 12 11.72 3.71 -21.98
N ASN A 13 12.22 2.86 -22.88
CA ASN A 13 12.21 1.41 -22.73
C ASN A 13 12.94 0.97 -21.44
N ILE A 14 14.15 1.50 -21.20
CA ILE A 14 14.94 1.16 -20.02
C ILE A 14 14.17 1.53 -18.74
N ILE A 15 13.67 2.76 -18.65
CA ILE A 15 12.93 3.24 -17.47
C ILE A 15 11.65 2.42 -17.26
N SER A 16 10.88 2.16 -18.32
CA SER A 16 9.67 1.35 -18.23
C SER A 16 9.94 -0.06 -17.73
N ILE A 17 11.02 -0.72 -18.20
CA ILE A 17 11.39 -2.05 -17.73
C ILE A 17 11.74 -2.01 -16.24
N LEU A 18 12.46 -1.00 -15.77
CA LEU A 18 12.73 -0.82 -14.34
C LEU A 18 11.44 -0.64 -13.52
N VAL A 19 10.47 0.13 -14.04
CA VAL A 19 9.14 0.28 -13.43
C VAL A 19 8.41 -1.05 -13.38
N PHE A 20 8.42 -1.83 -14.47
CA PHE A 20 7.79 -3.16 -14.50
C PHE A 20 8.47 -4.18 -13.57
N LEU A 21 9.76 -4.00 -13.26
CA LEU A 21 10.48 -4.82 -12.29
C LEU A 21 10.22 -4.43 -10.83
N SER A 22 9.59 -3.28 -10.57
CA SER A 22 9.31 -2.83 -9.20
C SER A 22 8.54 -3.85 -8.33
N PRO A 23 7.59 -4.67 -8.84
CA PRO A 23 6.88 -5.65 -8.02
C PRO A 23 7.66 -6.93 -7.73
N VAL A 24 8.89 -7.11 -8.26
CA VAL A 24 9.68 -8.35 -8.05
C VAL A 24 9.87 -8.64 -6.56
N GLY A 25 10.18 -7.62 -5.74
CA GLY A 25 10.33 -7.79 -4.30
C GLY A 25 9.04 -8.28 -3.62
N THR A 26 7.90 -7.72 -4.02
CA THR A 26 6.57 -8.11 -3.55
C THR A 26 6.26 -9.57 -3.91
N PHE A 27 6.50 -9.98 -5.15
CA PHE A 27 6.23 -11.36 -5.57
C PHE A 27 7.23 -12.37 -5.00
N ARG A 28 8.47 -11.96 -4.73
CA ARG A 28 9.41 -12.79 -3.97
C ARG A 28 8.86 -13.10 -2.58
N ARG A 29 8.26 -12.12 -1.90
CA ARG A 29 7.56 -12.32 -0.61
C ARG A 29 6.37 -13.27 -0.75
N VAL A 30 5.53 -13.10 -1.78
CA VAL A 30 4.40 -14.00 -2.06
C VAL A 30 4.86 -15.45 -2.24
N VAL A 31 5.91 -15.69 -3.02
CA VAL A 31 6.48 -17.02 -3.25
C VAL A 31 7.03 -17.63 -1.96
N ASN A 32 7.76 -16.84 -1.17
CA ASN A 32 8.36 -17.31 0.08
C ASN A 32 7.29 -17.62 1.15
N LYS A 33 6.24 -16.80 1.22
CA LYS A 33 5.14 -16.97 2.18
C LYS A 33 4.05 -17.93 1.71
N LYS A 34 4.10 -18.36 0.44
CA LYS A 34 3.09 -19.22 -0.19
C LYS A 34 1.67 -18.67 -0.07
N SER A 35 1.54 -17.35 -0.02
CA SER A 35 0.27 -16.64 0.18
C SER A 35 0.35 -15.27 -0.48
N THR A 36 -0.74 -14.84 -1.10
CA THR A 36 -0.88 -13.47 -1.61
C THR A 36 -1.15 -12.44 -0.51
N GLU A 37 -1.24 -12.87 0.76
CA GLU A 37 -1.58 -12.00 1.90
C GLU A 37 -2.79 -11.11 1.54
N ASN A 38 -2.68 -9.79 1.75
CA ASN A 38 -3.69 -8.80 1.38
C ASN A 38 -3.36 -8.08 0.05
N PHE A 39 -2.42 -8.59 -0.75
CA PHE A 39 -2.09 -7.98 -2.03
C PHE A 39 -3.25 -8.15 -3.02
N LEU A 40 -3.65 -7.04 -3.64
CA LEU A 40 -4.69 -7.03 -4.66
C LEU A 40 -4.09 -7.34 -6.05
N GLY A 41 -4.71 -8.28 -6.76
CA GLY A 41 -4.33 -8.71 -8.10
C GLY A 41 -4.81 -7.79 -9.22
N ASP A 42 -5.77 -6.89 -8.94
CA ASP A 42 -6.49 -6.10 -9.95
C ASP A 42 -5.53 -5.28 -10.82
N THR A 43 -4.53 -4.65 -10.20
CA THR A 43 -3.52 -3.85 -10.90
C THR A 43 -2.74 -4.68 -11.92
N TYR A 44 -2.35 -5.91 -11.59
CA TYR A 44 -1.55 -6.76 -12.50
C TYR A 44 -2.39 -7.27 -13.67
N VAL A 45 -3.65 -7.65 -13.42
CA VAL A 45 -4.56 -8.12 -14.48
C VAL A 45 -4.94 -6.99 -15.45
N CYS A 46 -5.21 -5.79 -14.94
CA CYS A 46 -5.49 -4.61 -15.77
C CYS A 46 -4.24 -4.13 -16.52
N THR A 47 -3.07 -4.16 -15.87
CA THR A 47 -1.81 -3.77 -16.53
C THR A 47 -1.45 -4.75 -17.64
N LEU A 48 -1.67 -6.06 -17.43
CA LEU A 48 -1.46 -7.06 -18.49
C LEU A 48 -2.29 -6.75 -19.74
N LEU A 49 -3.58 -6.45 -19.57
CA LEU A 49 -4.46 -6.07 -20.67
C LEU A 49 -3.95 -4.81 -21.37
N SER A 50 -3.59 -3.79 -20.59
CA SER A 50 -3.09 -2.51 -21.09
C SER A 50 -1.81 -2.69 -21.90
N THR A 51 -0.81 -3.39 -21.35
CA THR A 51 0.43 -3.69 -22.06
C THR A 51 0.21 -4.57 -23.29
N SER A 52 -0.77 -5.48 -23.28
CA SER A 52 -1.07 -6.32 -24.44
C SER A 52 -1.70 -5.49 -25.58
N LEU A 53 -2.63 -4.60 -25.26
CA LEU A 53 -3.22 -3.66 -26.22
C LEU A 53 -2.19 -2.68 -26.79
N TRP A 54 -1.33 -2.12 -25.94
CA TRP A 54 -0.25 -1.23 -26.40
C TRP A 54 0.80 -1.97 -27.23
N THR A 55 1.07 -3.25 -26.95
CA THR A 55 1.92 -4.10 -27.80
C THR A 55 1.29 -4.25 -29.18
N PHE A 56 -0.01 -4.59 -29.23
CA PHE A 56 -0.73 -4.72 -30.50
C PHE A 56 -0.77 -3.39 -31.27
N TYR A 57 -0.96 -2.27 -30.57
CA TYR A 57 -0.87 -0.92 -31.14
C TYR A 57 0.50 -0.67 -31.76
N GLY A 58 1.58 -0.98 -31.05
CA GLY A 58 2.96 -0.83 -31.54
C GLY A 58 3.27 -1.71 -32.76
N ILE A 59 2.74 -2.94 -32.80
CA ILE A 59 2.91 -3.86 -33.94
C ILE A 59 2.22 -3.31 -35.20
N LEU A 60 1.01 -2.78 -35.07
CA LEU A 60 0.26 -2.26 -36.23
C LEU A 60 0.74 -0.88 -36.68
N LYS A 61 1.36 -0.09 -35.79
CA LYS A 61 1.80 1.27 -36.10
C LYS A 61 3.11 1.26 -36.90
N PRO A 62 3.18 1.94 -38.07
CA PRO A 62 4.45 2.16 -38.76
C PRO A 62 5.47 2.86 -37.84
N GLY A 63 6.66 2.27 -37.69
CA GLY A 63 7.69 2.77 -36.76
C GLY A 63 7.38 2.53 -35.28
N GLY A 64 6.34 1.74 -34.95
CA GLY A 64 5.91 1.46 -33.58
C GLY A 64 6.71 0.38 -32.84
N PHE A 65 7.83 -0.09 -33.41
CA PHE A 65 8.62 -1.19 -32.85
C PHE A 65 9.02 -0.96 -31.38
N LEU A 66 9.54 0.23 -31.05
CA LEU A 66 9.96 0.55 -29.66
C LEU A 66 8.80 0.65 -28.67
N ILE A 67 7.57 0.88 -29.15
CA ILE A 67 6.35 0.83 -28.35
C ILE A 67 5.96 -0.64 -28.13
N ALA A 68 6.07 -1.47 -29.16
CA ALA A 68 5.79 -2.90 -29.07
C ALA A 68 6.76 -3.62 -28.13
N THR A 69 8.06 -3.30 -28.19
CA THR A 69 9.07 -3.96 -27.34
C THR A 69 8.87 -3.67 -25.86
N VAL A 70 8.68 -2.39 -25.49
CA VAL A 70 8.51 -2.02 -24.08
C VAL A 70 7.25 -2.62 -23.48
N ASN A 71 6.15 -2.59 -24.22
CA ASN A 71 4.88 -3.11 -23.75
C ASN A 71 4.83 -4.64 -23.82
N GLY A 72 5.54 -5.25 -24.78
CA GLY A 72 5.70 -6.70 -24.85
C GLY A 72 6.48 -7.24 -23.65
N ALA A 73 7.57 -6.56 -23.27
CA ALA A 73 8.30 -6.85 -22.04
C ALA A 73 7.42 -6.66 -20.80
N GLY A 74 6.61 -5.59 -20.77
CA GLY A 74 5.59 -5.39 -19.74
C GLY A 74 4.60 -6.53 -19.66
N ALA A 75 3.97 -6.92 -20.77
CA ALA A 75 2.99 -7.99 -20.84
C ALA A 75 3.59 -9.34 -20.40
N PHE A 76 4.84 -9.61 -20.78
CA PHE A 76 5.57 -10.79 -20.32
C PHE A 76 5.74 -10.79 -18.79
N LEU A 77 6.26 -9.70 -18.21
CA LEU A 77 6.45 -9.58 -16.75
C LEU A 77 5.10 -9.63 -16.00
N GLN A 78 4.08 -8.94 -16.49
CA GLN A 78 2.74 -8.96 -15.90
C GLN A 78 2.11 -10.35 -15.96
N SER A 79 2.34 -11.11 -17.03
CA SER A 79 1.89 -12.51 -17.12
C SER A 79 2.51 -13.36 -16.01
N ILE A 80 3.81 -13.19 -15.75
CA ILE A 80 4.50 -13.88 -14.64
C ILE A 80 3.86 -13.51 -13.30
N TYR A 81 3.61 -12.23 -13.03
CA TYR A 81 2.99 -11.77 -11.80
C TYR A 81 1.57 -12.32 -11.62
N VAL A 82 0.75 -12.29 -12.67
CA VAL A 82 -0.60 -12.85 -12.65
C VAL A 82 -0.57 -14.36 -12.38
N ILE A 83 0.33 -15.11 -13.05
CA ILE A 83 0.49 -16.55 -12.83
C ILE A 83 0.87 -16.84 -11.37
N LEU A 84 1.89 -16.14 -10.84
CA LEU A 84 2.31 -16.32 -9.46
C LEU A 84 1.18 -15.97 -8.48
N TYR A 85 0.43 -14.89 -8.75
CA TYR A 85 -0.73 -14.52 -7.96
C TYR A 85 -1.78 -15.64 -7.94
N LEU A 86 -2.14 -16.19 -9.10
CA LEU A 86 -3.12 -17.27 -9.21
C LEU A 86 -2.64 -18.58 -8.56
N ILE A 87 -1.33 -18.86 -8.57
CA ILE A 87 -0.78 -20.04 -7.88
C ILE A 87 -1.00 -19.92 -6.37
N TYR A 88 -0.64 -18.77 -5.78
CA TYR A 88 -0.59 -18.59 -4.33
C TYR A 88 -1.84 -17.94 -3.70
N ALA A 89 -2.82 -17.53 -4.51
CA ALA A 89 -4.07 -16.96 -4.00
C ALA A 89 -4.96 -18.02 -3.30
N PRO A 90 -5.71 -17.62 -2.25
CA PRO A 90 -6.78 -18.44 -1.67
C PRO A 90 -7.82 -18.85 -2.71
N LYS A 91 -8.54 -19.95 -2.48
CA LYS A 91 -9.46 -20.55 -3.49
C LYS A 91 -10.48 -19.54 -4.04
N ASP A 92 -11.18 -18.80 -3.18
CA ASP A 92 -12.22 -17.87 -3.62
C ASP A 92 -11.63 -16.69 -4.42
N THR A 93 -10.54 -16.13 -3.92
CA THR A 93 -9.76 -15.09 -4.60
C THR A 93 -9.24 -15.58 -5.95
N LYS A 94 -8.71 -16.80 -6.01
CA LYS A 94 -8.20 -17.43 -7.22
C LYS A 94 -9.28 -17.56 -8.30
N VAL A 95 -10.48 -18.02 -7.93
CA VAL A 95 -11.61 -18.13 -8.86
C VAL A 95 -12.03 -16.75 -9.38
N LYS A 96 -12.10 -15.73 -8.51
CA LYS A 96 -12.38 -14.35 -8.91
C LYS A 96 -11.38 -13.87 -9.97
N TYR A 97 -10.08 -14.00 -9.70
CA TYR A 97 -9.05 -13.51 -10.62
C TYR A 97 -8.90 -14.37 -11.88
N LEU A 98 -9.16 -15.67 -11.80
CA LEU A 98 -9.19 -16.52 -13.00
C LEU A 98 -10.31 -16.10 -13.95
N LYS A 99 -11.51 -15.80 -13.42
CA LYS A 99 -12.61 -15.22 -14.21
C LYS A 99 -12.24 -13.87 -14.79
N LEU A 100 -11.61 -12.99 -13.99
CA LEU A 100 -11.19 -11.66 -14.44
C LEU A 100 -10.14 -11.73 -15.56
N VAL A 101 -9.14 -12.61 -15.44
CA VAL A 101 -8.12 -12.85 -16.46
C VAL A 101 -8.76 -13.42 -17.73
N GLY A 102 -9.63 -14.42 -17.60
CA GLY A 102 -10.35 -14.98 -18.75
C GLY A 102 -11.20 -13.93 -19.48
N ALA A 103 -11.97 -13.13 -18.74
CA ALA A 103 -12.82 -12.09 -19.31
C ALA A 103 -12.02 -10.97 -20.00
N LEU A 104 -11.01 -10.42 -19.32
CA LEU A 104 -10.28 -9.25 -19.80
C LEU A 104 -9.16 -9.61 -20.78
N ASN A 105 -8.31 -10.57 -20.43
CA ASN A 105 -7.08 -10.84 -21.17
C ASN A 105 -7.24 -11.91 -22.26
N ILE A 106 -8.27 -12.76 -22.20
CA ILE A 106 -8.56 -13.75 -23.24
C ILE A 106 -9.72 -13.28 -24.11
N VAL A 107 -10.91 -13.12 -23.52
CA VAL A 107 -12.13 -12.80 -24.28
C VAL A 107 -12.09 -11.38 -24.84
N CYS A 108 -11.95 -10.36 -23.99
CA CYS A 108 -11.97 -8.97 -24.43
C CYS A 108 -10.78 -8.65 -25.36
N PHE A 109 -9.56 -8.99 -24.96
CA PHE A 109 -8.37 -8.77 -25.80
C PHE A 109 -8.44 -9.53 -27.13
N GLY A 110 -8.83 -10.82 -27.11
CA GLY A 110 -9.00 -11.63 -28.31
C GLY A 110 -10.06 -11.05 -29.25
N LEU A 111 -11.20 -10.59 -28.70
CA LEU A 111 -12.25 -9.93 -29.48
C LEU A 111 -11.73 -8.63 -30.13
N VAL A 112 -10.96 -7.82 -29.41
CA VAL A 112 -10.34 -6.61 -29.98
C VAL A 112 -9.43 -6.96 -31.15
N ILE A 113 -8.57 -7.98 -31.01
CA ILE A 113 -7.72 -8.45 -32.12
C ILE A 113 -8.56 -8.86 -33.33
N VAL A 114 -9.56 -9.71 -33.13
CA VAL A 114 -10.42 -10.23 -34.20
C VAL A 114 -11.14 -9.09 -34.93
N LEU A 115 -11.76 -8.16 -34.18
CA LEU A 115 -12.48 -7.04 -34.77
C LEU A 115 -11.56 -6.09 -35.53
N ILE A 116 -10.39 -5.75 -34.97
CA ILE A 116 -9.45 -4.84 -35.62
C ILE A 116 -8.86 -5.44 -36.89
N LEU A 117 -8.54 -6.75 -36.88
CA LEU A 117 -7.92 -7.41 -38.04
C LEU A 117 -8.94 -7.75 -39.14
N LEU A 118 -10.16 -8.17 -38.78
CA LEU A 118 -11.14 -8.66 -39.75
C LEU A 118 -12.20 -7.62 -40.15
N ALA A 119 -12.65 -6.76 -39.22
CA ALA A 119 -13.77 -5.85 -39.46
C ALA A 119 -13.34 -4.41 -39.77
N VAL A 120 -12.22 -3.95 -39.21
CA VAL A 120 -11.73 -2.58 -39.42
C VAL A 120 -10.68 -2.57 -40.52
N HIS A 121 -10.66 -1.54 -41.36
CA HIS A 121 -9.72 -1.40 -42.48
C HIS A 121 -9.03 -0.04 -42.48
N GLY A 122 -7.83 0.03 -43.07
CA GLY A 122 -7.09 1.28 -43.26
C GLY A 122 -6.68 1.99 -41.95
N SER A 123 -6.65 3.32 -42.01
CA SER A 123 -6.22 4.21 -40.90
C SER A 123 -7.13 4.16 -39.67
N SER A 124 -8.38 3.69 -39.81
CA SER A 124 -9.32 3.52 -38.71
C SER A 124 -8.86 2.50 -37.68
N ARG A 125 -8.06 1.49 -38.08
CA ARG A 125 -7.50 0.47 -37.17
C ARG A 125 -6.69 1.11 -36.03
N LEU A 126 -5.73 1.95 -36.40
CA LEU A 126 -4.86 2.61 -35.43
C LEU A 126 -5.62 3.64 -34.60
N THR A 127 -6.62 4.30 -35.18
CA THR A 127 -7.44 5.30 -34.47
C THR A 127 -8.26 4.63 -33.37
N ILE A 128 -9.02 3.59 -33.69
CA ILE A 128 -9.86 2.87 -32.72
C ILE A 128 -8.98 2.23 -31.63
N LEU A 129 -7.91 1.54 -32.04
CA LEU A 129 -7.00 0.90 -31.09
C LEU A 129 -6.29 1.93 -30.19
N GLY A 130 -5.90 3.08 -30.74
CA GLY A 130 -5.31 4.19 -29.99
C GLY A 130 -6.25 4.75 -28.92
N PHE A 131 -7.53 4.94 -29.25
CA PHE A 131 -8.54 5.36 -28.27
C PHE A 131 -8.75 4.31 -27.17
N LEU A 132 -8.80 3.03 -27.52
CA LEU A 132 -8.92 1.94 -26.53
C LEU A 132 -7.71 1.92 -25.58
N CYS A 133 -6.49 2.01 -26.12
CA CYS A 133 -5.27 2.02 -25.33
C CYS A 133 -5.19 3.24 -24.40
N ALA A 134 -5.47 4.44 -24.93
CA ALA A 134 -5.46 5.68 -24.17
C ALA A 134 -6.55 5.67 -23.08
N GLY A 135 -7.79 5.30 -23.43
CA GLY A 135 -8.91 5.23 -22.50
C GLY A 135 -8.66 4.26 -21.34
N LEU A 136 -8.14 3.06 -21.64
CA LEU A 136 -7.77 2.09 -20.60
C LEU A 136 -6.66 2.64 -19.69
N THR A 137 -5.64 3.28 -20.26
CA THR A 137 -4.54 3.89 -19.50
C THR A 137 -5.06 4.99 -18.57
N LEU A 138 -5.96 5.84 -19.05
CA LEU A 138 -6.60 6.87 -18.23
C LEU A 138 -7.45 6.27 -17.10
N GLY A 139 -8.20 5.20 -17.38
CA GLY A 139 -8.95 4.47 -16.36
C GLY A 139 -8.04 3.94 -15.24
N MET A 140 -6.85 3.44 -15.60
CA MET A 140 -5.86 2.96 -14.63
C MET A 140 -5.32 4.07 -13.71
N TYR A 141 -5.39 5.34 -14.12
CA TYR A 141 -5.02 6.48 -13.27
C TYR A 141 -5.98 6.73 -12.10
N ALA A 142 -7.11 6.02 -12.02
CA ALA A 142 -7.96 6.02 -10.84
C ALA A 142 -7.20 5.57 -9.57
N SER A 143 -6.27 4.61 -9.70
CA SER A 143 -5.45 4.12 -8.59
C SER A 143 -4.50 5.19 -8.02
N PRO A 144 -3.60 5.83 -8.81
CA PRO A 144 -2.75 6.90 -8.31
C PRO A 144 -3.55 8.12 -7.82
N LEU A 145 -4.71 8.42 -8.42
CA LEU A 145 -5.58 9.50 -7.92
C LEU A 145 -6.18 9.17 -6.54
N SER A 146 -6.58 7.91 -6.32
CA SER A 146 -7.00 7.42 -5.01
C SER A 146 -5.87 7.55 -3.98
N ALA A 147 -4.64 7.20 -4.35
CA ALA A 147 -3.47 7.36 -3.49
C ALA A 147 -3.22 8.82 -3.10
N LEU A 148 -3.30 9.77 -4.05
CA LEU A 148 -3.22 11.21 -3.76
C LEU A 148 -4.27 11.65 -2.73
N ARG A 149 -5.52 11.21 -2.92
CA ARG A 149 -6.63 11.50 -1.99
C ARG A 149 -6.36 10.93 -0.60
N THR A 150 -5.83 9.72 -0.51
CA THR A 150 -5.47 9.09 0.76
C THR A 150 -4.40 9.90 1.48
N VAL A 151 -3.30 10.26 0.81
CA VAL A 151 -2.22 11.07 1.40
C VAL A 151 -2.74 12.42 1.93
N ILE A 152 -3.63 13.09 1.19
CA ILE A 152 -4.23 14.36 1.64
C ILE A 152 -5.08 14.18 2.89
N LYS A 153 -5.86 13.09 2.97
CA LYS A 153 -6.74 12.79 4.10
C LYS A 153 -5.98 12.33 5.33
N THR A 154 -5.03 11.41 5.17
CA THR A 154 -4.27 10.81 6.27
C THR A 154 -3.07 11.64 6.68
N LYS A 155 -2.67 12.63 5.87
CA LYS A 155 -1.47 13.46 6.09
C LYS A 155 -0.18 12.63 6.17
N SER A 156 -0.19 11.40 5.64
CA SER A 156 0.91 10.44 5.69
C SER A 156 1.24 9.91 4.29
N VAL A 157 2.53 9.66 4.05
CA VAL A 157 3.09 9.16 2.79
C VAL A 157 3.44 7.67 2.83
N GLU A 158 3.01 6.95 3.87
CA GLU A 158 3.34 5.53 4.12
C GLU A 158 3.08 4.62 2.91
N TYR A 159 1.98 4.87 2.18
CA TYR A 159 1.58 4.06 1.02
C TYR A 159 2.06 4.62 -0.33
N MET A 160 2.92 5.65 -0.34
CA MET A 160 3.43 6.31 -1.54
C MET A 160 4.96 6.36 -1.52
N PRO A 161 5.65 5.29 -1.96
CA PRO A 161 7.11 5.30 -2.01
C PRO A 161 7.63 6.34 -3.02
N PHE A 162 8.59 7.15 -2.59
CA PHE A 162 9.17 8.24 -3.39
C PHE A 162 9.74 7.75 -4.72
N PHE A 163 10.63 6.74 -4.67
CA PHE A 163 11.31 6.25 -5.87
C PHE A 163 10.34 5.72 -6.92
N LEU A 164 9.29 5.00 -6.51
CA LEU A 164 8.27 4.51 -7.42
C LEU A 164 7.56 5.68 -8.11
N SER A 165 7.11 6.68 -7.34
CA SER A 165 6.46 7.89 -7.87
C SER A 165 7.38 8.68 -8.80
N PHE A 166 8.67 8.77 -8.47
CA PHE A 166 9.69 9.43 -9.29
C PHE A 166 9.89 8.73 -10.63
N PHE A 167 10.12 7.41 -10.61
CA PHE A 167 10.32 6.64 -11.84
C PHE A 167 9.06 6.59 -12.72
N LEU A 168 7.86 6.53 -12.13
CA LEU A 168 6.60 6.64 -12.86
C LEU A 168 6.44 8.01 -13.54
N SER A 169 6.78 9.09 -12.83
CA SER A 169 6.75 10.45 -13.38
C SER A 169 7.77 10.63 -14.51
N LEU A 170 8.99 10.14 -14.31
CA LEU A 170 10.06 10.19 -15.32
C LEU A 170 9.67 9.36 -16.55
N ASN A 171 9.09 8.18 -16.34
CA ASN A 171 8.55 7.35 -17.41
C ASN A 171 7.51 8.12 -18.23
N ALA A 172 6.54 8.72 -17.56
CA ALA A 172 5.49 9.52 -18.20
C ALA A 172 6.07 10.74 -18.95
N ALA A 173 7.08 11.40 -18.41
CA ALA A 173 7.77 12.51 -19.08
C ALA A 173 8.45 12.06 -20.37
N VAL A 174 9.22 10.97 -20.32
CA VAL A 174 9.96 10.45 -21.48
C VAL A 174 9.00 9.98 -22.57
N TRP A 175 7.93 9.28 -22.23
CA TRP A 175 6.92 8.84 -23.21
C TRP A 175 6.07 10.00 -23.76
N SER A 176 5.83 11.04 -22.97
CA SER A 176 5.21 12.29 -23.46
C SER A 176 6.12 12.99 -24.48
N ALA A 177 7.42 13.11 -24.17
CA ALA A 177 8.39 13.70 -25.09
C ALA A 177 8.51 12.88 -26.38
N TYR A 178 8.58 11.54 -26.27
CA TYR A 178 8.55 10.65 -27.42
C TYR A 178 7.31 10.88 -28.29
N ALA A 179 6.12 10.94 -27.67
CA ALA A 179 4.86 11.15 -28.36
C ALA A 179 4.82 12.47 -29.16
N VAL A 180 5.38 13.55 -28.60
CA VAL A 180 5.52 14.85 -29.31
C VAL A 180 6.43 14.69 -30.54
N LEU A 181 7.56 13.98 -30.40
CA LEU A 181 8.51 13.77 -31.50
C LEU A 181 7.92 12.93 -32.63
N VAL A 182 7.09 11.93 -32.32
CA VAL A 182 6.42 11.08 -33.33
C VAL A 182 5.00 11.55 -33.69
N LYS A 183 4.57 12.69 -33.17
CA LYS A 183 3.24 13.30 -33.37
C LYS A 183 2.09 12.32 -33.09
N ASP A 184 2.20 11.55 -32.00
CA ASP A 184 1.22 10.55 -31.61
C ASP A 184 0.45 10.97 -30.36
N TYR A 185 -0.73 11.54 -30.57
CA TYR A 185 -1.59 12.01 -29.48
C TYR A 185 -2.12 10.88 -28.61
N PHE A 186 -2.27 9.65 -29.13
CA PHE A 186 -2.78 8.53 -28.34
C PHE A 186 -1.78 8.12 -27.25
N ILE A 187 -0.48 8.23 -27.52
CA ILE A 187 0.59 8.05 -26.52
C ILE A 187 0.70 9.31 -25.66
N GLY A 188 0.67 10.48 -26.30
CA GLY A 188 0.97 11.76 -25.64
C GLY A 188 -0.03 12.15 -24.56
N VAL A 189 -1.33 12.08 -24.85
CA VAL A 189 -2.39 12.49 -23.92
C VAL A 189 -2.37 11.73 -22.58
N PRO A 190 -2.41 10.38 -22.55
CA PRO A 190 -2.36 9.65 -21.30
C PRO A 190 -1.03 9.88 -20.57
N ASN A 191 0.11 9.88 -21.27
CA ASN A 191 1.39 10.10 -20.60
C ASN A 191 1.53 11.53 -20.03
N ALA A 192 0.98 12.55 -20.69
CA ALA A 192 0.98 13.91 -20.16
C ALA A 192 0.12 14.02 -18.89
N ILE A 193 -1.05 13.38 -18.88
CA ILE A 193 -1.90 13.29 -17.67
C ILE A 193 -1.15 12.51 -16.57
N GLY A 194 -0.52 11.40 -16.91
CA GLY A 194 0.31 10.62 -15.99
C GLY A 194 1.47 11.43 -15.41
N LEU A 195 2.09 12.31 -16.20
CA LEU A 195 3.13 13.22 -15.75
C LEU A 195 2.60 14.25 -14.75
N VAL A 196 1.43 14.84 -15.01
CA VAL A 196 0.78 15.77 -14.07
C VAL A 196 0.46 15.06 -12.75
N LEU A 197 -0.13 13.87 -12.82
CA LEU A 197 -0.45 13.09 -11.62
C LEU A 197 0.81 12.68 -10.86
N GLY A 198 1.83 12.17 -11.54
CA GLY A 198 3.11 11.79 -10.93
C GLY A 198 3.82 12.98 -10.29
N SER A 199 3.79 14.14 -10.93
CA SER A 199 4.33 15.38 -10.37
C SER A 199 3.57 15.79 -9.10
N ALA A 200 2.23 15.67 -9.10
CA ALA A 200 1.43 15.90 -7.91
C ALA A 200 1.78 14.91 -6.78
N GLN A 201 2.04 13.64 -7.10
CA GLN A 201 2.49 12.63 -6.13
C GLN A 201 3.82 13.03 -5.48
N LEU A 202 4.79 13.50 -6.28
CA LEU A 202 6.08 13.96 -5.77
C LEU A 202 5.96 15.21 -4.90
N VAL A 203 5.13 16.18 -5.29
CA VAL A 203 4.88 17.40 -4.51
C VAL A 203 4.21 17.08 -3.17
N LEU A 204 3.19 16.21 -3.18
CA LEU A 204 2.53 15.79 -1.94
C LEU A 204 3.49 15.01 -1.04
N TYR A 205 4.31 14.12 -1.62
CA TYR A 205 5.32 13.40 -0.85
C TYR A 205 6.26 14.36 -0.12
N MET A 206 6.82 15.34 -0.84
CA MET A 206 7.72 16.36 -0.28
C MET A 206 7.06 17.20 0.81
N THR A 207 5.76 17.49 0.68
CA THR A 207 5.01 18.31 1.64
C THR A 207 4.72 17.54 2.92
N TYR A 208 4.16 16.34 2.81
CA TYR A 208 3.73 15.57 3.98
C TYR A 208 4.87 14.83 4.68
N HIS A 209 5.92 14.40 3.96
CA HIS A 209 7.11 13.84 4.59
C HIS A 209 7.80 14.84 5.54
N LYS A 210 7.88 16.12 5.13
CA LYS A 210 8.43 17.19 5.97
C LYS A 210 7.59 17.46 7.21
N ASN A 211 6.27 17.41 7.08
CA ASN A 211 5.35 17.62 8.20
C ASN A 211 5.40 16.47 9.21
N SER A 212 5.52 15.22 8.75
CA SER A 212 5.73 14.07 9.65
C SER A 212 7.06 14.18 10.40
N ALA A 213 8.15 14.59 9.74
CA ALA A 213 9.44 14.81 10.41
C ALA A 213 9.39 15.96 11.44
N GLY A 214 8.67 17.05 11.12
CA GLY A 214 8.46 18.16 12.04
C GLY A 214 7.59 17.79 13.26
N LEU A 215 6.52 17.03 13.05
CA LEU A 215 5.65 16.56 14.12
C LEU A 215 6.38 15.58 15.04
N THR A 216 7.13 14.62 14.48
CA THR A 216 7.97 13.72 15.27
C THR A 216 8.98 14.50 16.10
N LYS A 217 9.65 15.50 15.53
CA LYS A 217 10.60 16.35 16.26
C LYS A 217 9.93 17.12 17.40
N TYR A 218 8.76 17.73 17.16
CA TYR A 218 7.99 18.44 18.19
C TYR A 218 7.54 17.49 19.32
N THR A 219 7.03 16.30 18.99
CA THR A 219 6.63 15.30 20.01
C THR A 219 7.82 14.85 20.86
N TYR A 220 9.01 14.69 20.26
CA TYR A 220 10.22 14.39 21.02
C TYR A 220 10.69 15.56 21.89
N GLU A 221 10.59 16.80 21.40
CA GLU A 221 10.93 18.01 22.18
C GLU A 221 9.97 18.20 23.37
N VAL A 222 8.66 18.03 23.16
CA VAL A 222 7.65 18.10 24.23
C VAL A 222 7.82 16.96 25.25
N ALA A 223 8.06 15.73 24.80
CA ALA A 223 8.32 14.60 25.69
C ALA A 223 9.62 14.81 26.50
N ALA A 224 10.67 15.39 25.89
CA ALA A 224 11.92 15.69 26.57
C ALA A 224 11.77 16.84 27.59
N GLU A 225 10.91 17.83 27.33
CA GLU A 225 10.58 18.90 28.29
C GLU A 225 9.76 18.38 29.48
N GLU A 226 8.80 17.47 29.25
CA GLU A 226 8.02 16.84 30.34
C GLU A 226 8.87 15.90 31.22
N GLU A 227 9.79 15.12 30.63
CA GLU A 227 10.76 14.31 31.39
C GLU A 227 11.76 15.19 32.18
N GLY A 228 12.24 16.29 31.59
CA GLY A 228 13.10 17.25 32.28
C GLY A 228 12.42 17.93 33.48
N SER A 229 11.13 18.25 33.37
CA SER A 229 10.37 18.90 34.44
C SER A 229 9.99 17.94 35.58
N SER A 230 9.61 16.71 35.25
CA SER A 230 9.29 15.67 36.24
C SER A 230 10.52 15.25 37.06
N HIS A 231 11.71 15.23 36.47
CA HIS A 231 12.96 14.91 37.18
C HIS A 231 13.42 16.01 38.16
N LEU A 232 13.06 17.27 37.90
CA LEU A 232 13.29 18.39 38.82
C LEU A 232 12.31 18.33 40.01
N ILE A 233 11.04 18.03 39.76
CA ILE A 233 10.02 17.86 40.82
C ILE A 233 10.36 16.65 41.71
N GLN A 234 10.79 15.53 41.11
CA GLN A 234 11.24 14.36 41.85
C GLN A 234 12.51 14.64 42.67
N GLY A 235 13.46 15.39 42.11
CA GLY A 235 14.68 15.82 42.81
C GLY A 235 14.39 16.74 44.00
N ASP A 236 13.42 17.65 43.90
CA ASP A 236 12.98 18.53 44.98
C ASP A 236 12.23 17.76 46.09
N LEU A 237 11.44 16.74 45.73
CA LEU A 237 10.74 15.86 46.68
C LEU A 237 11.70 14.93 47.44
N GLU A 238 12.68 14.33 46.75
CA GLU A 238 13.71 13.48 47.39
C GLU A 238 14.64 14.30 48.30
N MET A 239 14.98 15.53 47.92
CA MET A 239 15.72 16.46 48.78
C MET A 239 14.92 16.93 50.01
N GLY A 240 13.59 16.98 49.91
CA GLY A 240 12.68 17.21 51.03
C GLY A 240 12.67 16.05 52.03
N GLU A 241 12.52 14.81 51.53
CA GLU A 241 12.53 13.60 52.37
C GLU A 241 13.89 13.34 53.03
N TYR A 242 15.01 13.62 52.34
CA TYR A 242 16.35 13.46 52.91
C TYR A 242 16.60 14.40 54.09
N LYS A 243 16.12 15.65 53.99
CA LYS A 243 16.24 16.63 55.09
C LYS A 243 15.36 16.26 56.29
N GLU A 244 14.21 15.63 56.08
CA GLU A 244 13.37 15.11 57.18
C GLU A 244 13.99 13.88 57.87
N LYS A 245 14.55 12.94 57.10
CA LYS A 245 15.24 11.77 57.65
C LYS A 245 16.50 12.14 58.43
N GLU A 246 17.33 13.06 57.91
CA GLU A 246 18.55 13.50 58.61
C GLU A 246 18.22 14.23 59.94
N LYS A 247 17.12 14.99 59.98
CA LYS A 247 16.65 15.65 61.19
C LYS A 247 16.12 14.65 62.23
N SER A 248 15.48 13.57 61.80
CA SER A 248 14.98 12.49 62.66
C SER A 248 16.10 11.63 63.24
N GLU A 249 17.12 11.28 62.44
CA GLU A 249 18.27 10.47 62.89
C GLU A 249 19.19 11.20 63.88
N ARG A 250 19.35 12.53 63.73
CA ARG A 250 20.09 13.34 64.72
C ARG A 250 19.39 13.41 66.09
N ILE A 251 18.06 13.22 66.14
CA ILE A 251 17.31 13.17 67.40
C ILE A 251 17.43 11.78 68.05
N LEU A 252 17.58 10.71 67.25
CA LEU A 252 17.60 9.34 67.73
C LEU A 252 18.97 8.85 68.25
N SER A 253 20.08 9.48 67.84
CA SER A 253 21.44 9.04 68.24
C SER A 253 21.87 9.45 69.66
N LYS A 254 21.00 10.13 70.42
CA LYS A 254 21.30 10.62 71.78
C LYS A 254 20.88 9.71 72.94
N GLY A 255 20.46 8.47 72.70
CA GLY A 255 20.18 7.57 73.81
C GLY A 255 19.97 6.11 73.43
N ARG A 256 20.99 5.28 73.63
CA ARG A 256 20.97 4.09 74.51
C ARG A 256 22.16 3.17 74.28
N SER A 257 22.80 2.84 75.40
CA SER A 257 23.78 1.78 75.61
C SER A 257 23.11 0.49 76.13
N LEU A 258 23.83 -0.66 75.99
CA LEU A 258 23.72 -1.98 76.68
C LEU A 258 22.94 -3.15 75.99
N PRO A 259 23.26 -4.46 76.28
CA PRO A 259 23.85 -5.38 75.28
C PRO A 259 23.13 -6.76 75.06
N LYS A 260 23.83 -7.66 74.33
CA LYS A 260 23.52 -8.97 73.67
C LYS A 260 22.70 -10.04 74.42
N THR A 261 21.93 -10.82 73.63
CA THR A 261 21.74 -12.29 73.83
C THR A 261 21.55 -13.03 72.49
N SER A 262 22.08 -14.25 72.41
CA SER A 262 22.08 -15.19 71.28
C SER A 262 20.96 -16.24 71.38
N VAL A 263 20.28 -16.62 70.28
CA VAL A 263 19.68 -17.96 70.06
C VAL A 263 19.58 -18.25 68.55
N SER A 264 19.97 -19.46 68.14
CA SER A 264 19.78 -20.09 66.83
C SER A 264 18.48 -20.91 66.78
N VAL A 265 17.90 -21.17 65.59
CA VAL A 265 17.32 -22.47 65.12
C VAL A 265 16.47 -22.32 63.84
N SER A 266 16.88 -23.10 62.83
CA SER A 266 16.21 -23.80 61.71
C SER A 266 14.67 -23.78 61.52
N ARG A 267 14.16 -23.71 60.27
CA ARG A 267 13.68 -24.88 59.47
C ARG A 267 12.82 -24.49 58.23
N GLN A 268 13.00 -25.29 57.18
CA GLN A 268 12.37 -25.36 55.84
C GLN A 268 10.84 -25.65 55.79
N HIS A 269 10.31 -25.56 54.55
CA HIS A 269 8.97 -25.92 53.96
C HIS A 269 8.09 -24.67 53.68
N SER A 270 7.50 -24.43 52.49
CA SER A 270 6.85 -25.33 51.53
C SER A 270 6.64 -24.65 50.16
N LEU A 271 6.68 -25.44 49.07
CA LEU A 271 6.26 -25.08 47.70
C LEU A 271 4.78 -25.40 47.44
N GLN A 272 4.23 -24.74 46.40
CA GLN A 272 3.04 -25.05 45.58
C GLN A 272 1.63 -24.58 46.02
N ARG A 273 1.04 -23.69 45.20
CA ARG A 273 -0.21 -23.89 44.39
C ARG A 273 -0.66 -22.57 43.71
N ILE A 274 -0.77 -22.52 42.36
CA ILE A 274 -2.02 -22.41 41.54
C ILE A 274 -2.45 -20.94 41.30
N VAL A 275 -2.81 -20.42 40.11
CA VAL A 275 -3.00 -20.91 38.72
C VAL A 275 -3.02 -19.70 37.75
N LYS A 276 -2.71 -19.96 36.47
CA LYS A 276 -2.88 -19.10 35.29
C LYS A 276 -4.36 -18.84 34.95
N THR A 277 -4.71 -17.63 34.50
CA THR A 277 -5.87 -17.41 33.62
C THR A 277 -5.49 -16.62 32.37
N HIS A 278 -6.16 -17.02 31.28
CA HIS A 278 -5.91 -16.71 29.89
C HIS A 278 -6.62 -15.40 29.46
N SER A 279 -6.03 -14.76 28.45
CA SER A 279 -6.51 -13.76 27.49
C SER A 279 -8.03 -13.62 27.28
N LEU A 280 -8.50 -12.39 26.98
CA LEU A 280 -9.47 -12.15 25.89
C LEU A 280 -9.36 -10.71 25.34
N SER A 281 -9.27 -10.66 24.01
CA SER A 281 -9.09 -9.51 23.12
C SER A 281 -10.45 -9.11 22.53
N GLU A 282 -10.59 -7.83 22.18
CA GLU A 282 -11.81 -7.09 21.79
C GLU A 282 -12.52 -7.54 20.49
N TYR A 283 -12.98 -8.78 20.37
CA TYR A 283 -13.79 -9.22 19.20
C TYR A 283 -15.15 -9.89 19.51
N GLU A 284 -15.67 -9.77 20.74
CA GLU A 284 -17.03 -10.23 21.09
C GLU A 284 -18.08 -9.09 21.20
N LEU A 285 -17.73 -7.85 20.86
CA LEU A 285 -18.63 -6.70 20.99
C LEU A 285 -19.49 -6.38 19.76
N GLN A 286 -19.50 -7.22 18.72
CA GLN A 286 -20.23 -6.93 17.48
C GLN A 286 -21.01 -8.12 16.90
N SER A 287 -21.61 -8.94 17.78
CA SER A 287 -22.64 -9.93 17.37
C SER A 287 -23.99 -9.74 18.08
N LYS A 288 -24.17 -8.63 18.83
CA LYS A 288 -25.34 -8.43 19.70
C LYS A 288 -26.30 -7.31 19.26
N TRP A 289 -26.36 -6.98 17.96
CA TRP A 289 -27.19 -5.88 17.43
C TRP A 289 -27.94 -6.19 16.11
N SER A 290 -28.35 -7.43 15.86
CA SER A 290 -29.22 -7.70 14.70
C SER A 290 -30.15 -8.90 14.80
N LEU A 291 -30.48 -9.38 16.00
CA LEU A 291 -31.50 -10.42 16.18
C LEU A 291 -32.21 -10.17 17.51
N GLU A 292 -33.31 -9.41 17.49
CA GLU A 292 -34.45 -9.48 18.43
C GLU A 292 -35.33 -8.24 18.21
N ASP A 293 -36.34 -8.36 17.34
CA ASP A 293 -37.57 -7.58 17.39
C ASP A 293 -38.66 -8.42 16.70
N ASP A 294 -39.22 -9.38 17.45
CA ASP A 294 -40.62 -9.82 17.28
C ASP A 294 -41.07 -10.61 18.53
N PRO A 295 -42.14 -10.17 19.23
CA PRO A 295 -42.87 -11.07 20.10
C PRO A 295 -44.38 -11.14 19.77
N GLU A 296 -44.81 -12.39 19.64
CA GLU A 296 -46.02 -13.02 20.22
C GLU A 296 -47.43 -12.77 19.66
N ASN A 297 -47.96 -13.89 19.15
CA ASN A 297 -49.35 -14.34 19.06
C ASN A 297 -50.29 -13.97 20.23
N VAL A 298 -51.53 -13.56 19.93
CA VAL A 298 -52.76 -14.02 20.63
C VAL A 298 -53.96 -14.07 19.66
N HIS A 299 -54.71 -15.18 19.73
CA HIS A 299 -55.99 -15.51 19.08
C HIS A 299 -57.11 -14.44 19.21
N VAL A 300 -58.06 -14.42 18.25
CA VAL A 300 -59.50 -14.80 18.40
C VAL A 300 -60.32 -14.39 17.15
N ASN A 301 -61.32 -15.23 16.88
CA ASN A 301 -62.29 -15.39 15.79
C ASN A 301 -63.29 -14.23 15.54
N THR A 302 -64.11 -14.37 14.47
CA THR A 302 -65.27 -13.60 13.93
C THR A 302 -64.93 -12.56 12.85
N GLY A 303 -65.66 -12.38 11.74
CA GLY A 303 -66.80 -13.04 11.11
C GLY A 303 -67.28 -12.16 9.94
N HIS A 304 -67.84 -12.79 8.90
CA HIS A 304 -68.76 -12.29 7.85
C HIS A 304 -68.48 -11.02 7.00
N HIS A 305 -68.81 -11.23 5.70
CA HIS A 305 -69.14 -10.31 4.60
C HIS A 305 -68.02 -9.85 3.66
#